data_AF-Q99ZT7-F1
#
_entry.id   AF-Q99ZT7-F1
#
_cell.length_a   1.000
_cell.length_b   1.000
_cell.length_c   1.000
_cell.angle_alpha   90.00
_cell.angle_beta   90.00
_cell.angle_gamma   90.00
#
_symmetry.space_group_name_H-M   'P 1'
#
loop_
_entity.id
_entity.type
_entity.pdbx_description
1 polymer ?
#
loop_
_entity_poly.entity_id
_entity_poly.type
_entity_poly.pdbx_seq_one_letter_code
_entity_poly.pdbx_strand_id
1 'polypeptide(L)'
;MSFSVKQSGLIFIPNYQLDIRKEENHKKYKVYIRETAQFFIYNKEASELNRYMRGHELICQLTNDSKSIPKRRRQTIDTLKKKIEEISLLIELDTENKPYQDIKDDIVKDMAQLDLTITELQDHIAHLNKVAEVLLNLNNNDIENRRLARYDYAKMNLTAAIKIEEVEKEIETSQNELNISIDEYEYLVRRLEKFGEILSDSKIIDTSRNEIQWE
;
A
#
# COMPACT_ATOMS: atom_id res chain seq x y z
N MET A 1 0.26 -10.15 9.93
CA MET A 1 1.51 -10.70 10.49
C MET A 1 2.34 -9.57 11.09
N SER A 2 2.05 -9.24 12.35
CA SER A 2 2.83 -8.36 13.17
C SER A 2 4.08 -9.13 13.49
N PHE A 3 5.14 -8.85 12.74
CA PHE A 3 6.47 -9.26 13.14
C PHE A 3 6.75 -8.55 14.46
N SER A 4 6.61 -9.33 15.52
CA SER A 4 6.90 -9.09 16.92
C SER A 4 7.60 -7.76 17.21
N VAL A 5 6.95 -6.92 18.01
CA VAL A 5 7.33 -5.56 18.47
C VAL A 5 8.70 -5.46 19.17
N LYS A 6 9.55 -6.52 19.16
CA LYS A 6 10.86 -6.55 19.85
C LYS A 6 11.95 -7.41 19.18
N GLN A 7 11.76 -7.96 17.97
CA GLN A 7 12.83 -8.77 17.36
C GLN A 7 13.87 -7.90 16.66
N SER A 8 14.93 -7.55 17.39
CA SER A 8 16.12 -6.92 16.82
C SER A 8 16.84 -7.90 15.90
N GLY A 9 16.95 -7.56 14.61
CA GLY A 9 17.73 -8.30 13.62
C GLY A 9 18.82 -7.42 13.00
N LEU A 10 19.87 -8.05 12.48
CA LEU A 10 20.88 -7.38 11.67
C LEU A 10 20.52 -7.53 10.19
N ILE A 11 20.54 -6.41 9.46
CA ILE A 11 20.32 -6.39 8.02
C ILE A 11 21.68 -6.17 7.35
N PHE A 12 22.01 -7.02 6.39
CA PHE A 12 23.22 -6.85 5.59
C PHE A 12 22.92 -5.95 4.39
N ILE A 13 23.45 -4.73 4.43
CA ILE A 13 23.33 -3.76 3.35
C ILE A 13 24.69 -3.66 2.64
N PRO A 14 24.76 -3.94 1.33
CA PRO A 14 25.98 -3.77 0.56
C PRO A 14 26.49 -2.32 0.56
N ASN A 15 27.81 -2.14 0.60
CA ASN A 15 28.45 -0.83 0.68
C ASN A 15 28.07 0.12 -0.48
N TYR A 16 27.78 -0.41 -1.67
CA TYR A 16 27.38 0.42 -2.83
C TYR A 16 26.01 1.11 -2.64
N GLN A 17 25.24 0.70 -1.64
CA GLN A 17 23.93 1.29 -1.28
C GLN A 17 24.06 2.30 -0.14
N LEU A 18 25.28 2.59 0.35
CA LEU A 18 25.54 3.47 1.47
C LEU A 18 26.29 4.73 0.99
N ASP A 19 25.70 5.90 1.26
CA ASP A 19 26.38 7.20 1.13
C ASP A 19 26.76 7.70 2.54
N ILE A 20 28.07 7.77 2.80
CA ILE A 20 28.62 8.16 4.10
C ILE A 20 28.91 9.66 4.05
N ARG A 21 28.12 10.45 4.77
CA ARG A 21 28.35 11.88 4.95
C ARG A 21 29.03 12.11 6.29
N LYS A 22 30.22 12.72 6.25
CA LYS A 22 30.92 13.15 7.46
C LYS A 22 30.49 14.59 7.76
N GLU A 23 29.66 14.77 8.78
CA GLU A 23 29.47 16.07 9.43
C GLU A 23 30.40 16.15 10.64
N GLU A 24 30.79 17.35 11.04
CA GLU A 24 31.94 17.68 11.90
C GLU A 24 32.06 16.88 13.21
N ASN A 25 30.98 16.27 13.73
CA ASN A 25 31.02 15.41 14.92
C ASN A 25 30.31 14.03 14.81
N HIS A 26 29.62 13.69 13.71
CA HIS A 26 28.94 12.39 13.56
C HIS A 26 28.94 11.90 12.11
N LYS A 27 29.21 10.60 11.91
CA LYS A 27 29.04 9.94 10.60
C LYS A 27 27.55 9.69 10.37
N LYS A 28 26.95 10.38 9.40
CA LYS A 28 25.59 10.10 8.94
C LYS A 28 25.66 9.13 7.76
N TYR A 29 24.86 8.07 7.83
CA TYR A 29 24.73 7.08 6.76
C TYR A 29 23.41 7.31 6.05
N LYS A 30 23.46 7.51 4.74
CA LYS A 30 22.28 7.47 3.87
C LYS A 30 22.23 6.11 3.19
N VAL A 31 21.15 5.38 3.40
CA VAL A 31 20.94 4.05 2.83
C VAL A 31 19.96 4.16 1.67
N TYR A 32 20.31 3.57 0.52
CA TYR A 32 19.42 3.46 -0.64
C TYR A 32 18.90 2.03 -0.75
N ILE A 33 17.66 1.81 -0.37
CA ILE A 33 16.98 0.52 -0.45
C ILE A 33 16.13 0.50 -1.72
N ARG A 34 16.35 -0.48 -2.59
CA ARG A 34 15.51 -0.69 -3.78
C ARG A 34 14.33 -1.59 -3.41
N GLU A 35 13.11 -1.17 -3.74
CA GLU A 35 11.86 -1.88 -3.39
C GLU A 35 11.84 -3.35 -3.86
N THR A 36 12.40 -3.63 -5.04
CA THR A 36 12.44 -4.96 -5.65
C THR A 36 13.62 -5.84 -5.22
N ALA A 37 14.60 -5.29 -4.48
CA ALA A 37 15.77 -6.06 -4.05
C ALA A 37 15.43 -6.95 -2.85
N GLN A 38 16.13 -8.07 -2.70
CA GLN A 38 16.04 -8.92 -1.51
C GLN A 38 17.21 -8.63 -0.58
N PHE A 39 16.93 -8.54 0.71
CA PHE A 39 17.95 -8.36 1.75
C PHE A 39 17.84 -9.46 2.77
N PHE A 40 18.99 -9.88 3.27
CA PHE A 40 19.08 -10.93 4.27
C PHE A 40 18.97 -10.35 5.67
N ILE A 41 18.02 -10.86 6.45
CA ILE A 41 17.83 -10.55 7.85
C ILE A 41 18.44 -11.69 8.66
N TYR A 42 19.39 -11.32 9.52
CA TYR A 42 20.05 -12.23 10.44
C TYR A 42 19.62 -11.97 11.87
N ASN A 43 19.17 -13.03 12.54
CA ASN A 43 18.83 -13.03 13.94
C ASN A 43 19.96 -13.73 14.73
N LYS A 44 20.51 -13.01 15.71
CA LYS A 44 21.61 -13.51 16.55
C LYS A 44 21.18 -14.61 17.53
N GLU A 45 19.92 -14.58 17.96
CA GLU A 45 19.40 -15.47 19.02
C GLU A 45 18.79 -16.75 18.47
N ALA A 46 18.17 -16.69 17.29
CA ALA A 46 17.52 -17.84 16.67
C ALA A 46 17.79 -17.89 15.16
N SER A 47 18.68 -18.80 14.74
CA SER A 47 19.03 -19.00 13.33
C SER A 47 17.83 -19.42 12.46
N GLU A 48 16.83 -20.07 13.05
CA GLU A 48 15.57 -20.46 12.41
C GLU A 48 14.76 -19.25 11.89
N LEU A 49 15.01 -18.06 12.44
CA LEU A 49 14.31 -16.83 12.05
C LEU A 49 15.02 -16.07 10.93
N ASN A 50 16.19 -16.54 10.48
CA ASN A 50 16.93 -15.94 9.37
C ASN A 50 16.12 -16.05 8.07
N ARG A 51 15.90 -14.93 7.40
CA ARG A 51 15.07 -14.89 6.19
C ARG A 51 15.53 -13.83 5.21
N TYR A 52 15.21 -14.04 3.94
CA TYR A 52 15.22 -12.97 2.96
C TYR A 52 13.92 -12.18 3.04
N MET A 53 14.04 -10.85 2.98
CA MET A 53 12.91 -9.93 2.94
C MET A 53 13.06 -9.01 1.73
N ARG A 54 11.95 -8.65 1.11
CA ARG A 54 11.98 -7.71 -0.02
C ARG A 54 12.21 -6.29 0.48
N GLY A 55 12.77 -5.44 -0.37
CA GLY A 55 13.11 -4.05 -0.05
C GLY A 55 11.91 -3.23 0.37
N HIS A 56 10.76 -3.41 -0.28
CA HIS A 56 9.52 -2.73 0.10
C HIS A 56 9.08 -3.10 1.53
N GLU A 57 9.05 -4.39 1.89
CA GLU A 57 8.75 -4.89 3.24
C GLU A 57 9.70 -4.27 4.29
N LEU A 58 11.00 -4.22 3.99
CA LEU A 58 12.02 -3.62 4.88
C LEU A 58 11.82 -2.12 5.05
N ILE A 59 11.50 -1.40 3.98
CA ILE A 59 11.21 0.03 4.03
C ILE A 59 10.00 0.26 4.94
N CYS A 60 8.93 -0.53 4.78
CA CYS A 60 7.75 -0.44 5.64
C CYS A 60 8.11 -0.68 7.13
N GLN A 61 8.90 -1.71 7.43
CA GLN A 61 9.32 -1.99 8.81
C GLN A 61 10.17 -0.87 9.41
N LEU A 62 11.19 -0.39 8.71
CA LEU A 62 12.06 0.69 9.16
C LEU A 62 11.30 2.04 9.30
N THR A 63 10.24 2.21 8.52
CA THR A 63 9.42 3.42 8.54
C THR A 63 8.43 3.43 9.70
N ASN A 64 7.93 2.27 10.13
CA ASN A 64 7.00 2.17 11.27
C ASN A 64 7.60 2.72 12.58
N ASP A 65 8.90 2.56 12.78
CA ASP A 65 9.61 3.02 14.00
C ASP A 65 10.10 4.49 13.91
N SER A 66 10.14 5.09 12.72
CA SER A 66 10.71 6.43 12.52
C SER A 66 9.63 7.51 12.34
N LYS A 67 9.57 8.46 13.28
CA LYS A 67 8.65 9.63 13.24
C LYS A 67 8.95 10.62 12.10
N SER A 68 10.05 10.47 11.36
CA SER A 68 10.58 11.52 10.48
C SER A 68 11.14 11.03 9.13
N ILE A 69 10.51 10.04 8.50
CA ILE A 69 10.63 9.91 7.04
C ILE A 69 9.56 10.82 6.43
N PRO A 70 9.85 11.58 5.36
CA PRO A 70 8.78 12.14 4.55
C PRO A 70 7.98 10.95 4.05
N LYS A 71 6.82 10.67 4.67
CA LYS A 71 5.82 9.78 4.09
C LYS A 71 5.82 10.16 2.61
N ARG A 72 6.20 9.24 1.71
CA ARG A 72 5.68 9.34 0.35
C ARG A 72 4.20 9.52 0.61
N ARG A 73 3.68 10.69 0.26
CA ARG A 73 2.33 11.11 0.65
C ARG A 73 1.47 9.94 0.18
N ARG A 74 0.98 9.08 1.10
CA ARG A 74 0.08 7.98 0.73
C ARG A 74 -1.05 8.73 0.07
N GLN A 75 -1.09 8.68 -1.25
CA GLN A 75 -2.06 9.41 -2.02
C GLN A 75 -3.37 8.76 -1.62
N THR A 76 -4.24 9.52 -0.97
CA THR A 76 -5.58 9.04 -0.65
C THR A 76 -6.19 8.48 -1.92
N ILE A 77 -6.99 7.43 -1.83
CA ILE A 77 -7.68 6.84 -2.97
C ILE A 77 -8.32 7.94 -3.85
N ASP A 78 -8.94 8.95 -3.23
CA ASP A 78 -9.48 10.13 -3.91
C ASP A 78 -8.46 10.91 -4.76
N THR A 79 -7.24 11.08 -4.26
CA THR A 79 -6.16 11.76 -5.00
C THR A 79 -5.66 10.91 -6.17
N LEU A 80 -5.66 9.59 -6.02
CA LEU A 80 -5.34 8.68 -7.12
C LEU A 80 -6.46 8.69 -8.18
N LYS A 81 -7.73 8.70 -7.76
CA LYS A 81 -8.89 8.83 -8.67
C LYS A 81 -8.85 10.10 -9.51
N LYS A 82 -8.58 11.26 -8.89
CA LYS A 82 -8.44 12.52 -9.62
C LYS A 82 -7.32 12.48 -10.65
N LYS A 83 -6.17 11.87 -10.32
CA LYS A 83 -5.06 11.71 -11.26
C LYS A 83 -5.43 10.83 -12.45
N ILE A 84 -6.22 9.77 -12.24
CA ILE A 84 -6.72 8.94 -13.34
C ILE A 84 -7.63 9.75 -14.27
N GLU A 85 -8.55 10.54 -13.70
CA GLU A 85 -9.43 11.41 -14.49
C GLU A 85 -8.63 12.41 -15.33
N GLU A 86 -7.61 13.04 -14.74
CA GLU A 86 -6.69 13.93 -15.45
C GLU A 86 -5.97 13.22 -16.61
N ILE A 87 -5.46 12.00 -16.39
CA ILE A 87 -4.76 11.25 -17.45
C ILE A 87 -5.74 10.73 -18.51
N SER A 88 -6.94 10.30 -18.13
CA SER A 88 -7.96 9.86 -19.10
C SER A 88 -8.36 10.99 -20.03
N LEU A 89 -8.54 12.20 -19.50
CA LEU A 89 -8.78 13.42 -20.28
C LEU A 89 -7.64 13.71 -21.26
N LEU A 90 -6.39 13.58 -20.82
CA LEU A 90 -5.23 13.78 -21.69
C LEU A 90 -5.17 12.76 -22.84
N ILE A 91 -5.50 11.49 -22.59
CA ILE A 91 -5.51 10.44 -23.62
C ILE A 91 -6.69 10.60 -24.58
N GLU A 92 -7.87 11.00 -24.08
CA GLU A 92 -9.04 11.29 -24.92
C GLU A 92 -8.83 12.46 -25.87
N LEU A 93 -7.92 13.38 -25.57
CA LEU A 93 -7.54 14.46 -26.48
C LEU A 93 -6.54 14.02 -27.57
N ASP A 94 -6.02 12.79 -27.52
CA ASP A 94 -4.93 12.29 -28.38
C ASP A 94 -5.39 11.18 -29.36
N THR A 95 -6.64 11.31 -29.84
CA THR A 95 -7.55 10.30 -30.42
C THR A 95 -7.12 9.42 -31.62
N GLU A 96 -5.89 9.42 -32.11
CA GLU A 96 -5.60 8.79 -33.42
C GLU A 96 -5.02 7.36 -33.36
N ASN A 97 -4.61 6.85 -32.20
CA ASN A 97 -3.94 5.55 -32.09
C ASN A 97 -4.74 4.53 -31.27
N LYS A 98 -5.50 3.68 -31.97
CA LYS A 98 -6.29 2.55 -31.45
C LYS A 98 -5.58 1.66 -30.40
N PRO A 99 -4.31 1.24 -30.57
CA PRO A 99 -3.65 0.38 -29.57
C PRO A 99 -3.38 1.08 -28.23
N TYR A 100 -3.32 2.41 -28.18
CA TYR A 100 -3.15 3.15 -26.92
C TYR A 100 -4.45 3.24 -26.13
N GLN A 101 -5.61 3.23 -26.81
CA GLN A 101 -6.91 3.15 -26.14
C GLN A 101 -7.12 1.77 -25.51
N ASP A 102 -6.74 0.69 -26.19
CA ASP A 102 -6.85 -0.67 -25.64
C ASP A 102 -6.00 -0.81 -24.35
N ILE A 103 -4.78 -0.28 -24.33
CA ILE A 103 -3.91 -0.29 -23.14
C ILE A 103 -4.49 0.58 -22.00
N LYS A 104 -5.07 1.73 -22.33
CA LYS A 104 -5.76 2.59 -21.35
C LYS A 104 -6.92 1.82 -20.72
N ASP A 105 -7.78 1.23 -21.55
CA ASP A 105 -9.00 0.57 -21.12
C ASP A 105 -8.69 -0.66 -20.25
N ASP A 106 -7.64 -1.42 -20.58
CA ASP A 106 -7.15 -2.52 -19.75
C ASP A 106 -6.70 -2.03 -18.36
N ILE A 107 -5.90 -0.95 -18.31
CA ILE A 107 -5.43 -0.40 -17.03
C ILE A 107 -6.62 0.12 -16.21
N VAL A 108 -7.56 0.85 -16.83
CA VAL A 108 -8.75 1.39 -16.15
C VAL A 108 -9.63 0.25 -15.62
N LYS A 109 -9.76 -0.85 -16.37
CA LYS A 109 -10.51 -2.02 -15.94
C LYS A 109 -9.87 -2.70 -14.72
N ASP A 110 -8.56 -2.91 -14.73
CA ASP A 110 -7.84 -3.49 -13.59
C ASP A 110 -7.99 -2.61 -12.33
N MET A 111 -7.99 -1.29 -12.51
CA MET A 111 -8.20 -0.33 -11.42
C MET A 111 -9.62 -0.38 -10.86
N ALA A 112 -10.64 -0.50 -11.72
CA ALA A 112 -12.03 -0.64 -11.28
C ALA A 112 -12.24 -1.92 -10.46
N GLN A 113 -11.56 -3.01 -10.83
CA GLN A 113 -11.59 -4.26 -10.07
C GLN A 113 -10.94 -4.09 -8.69
N LEU A 114 -9.79 -3.40 -8.61
CA LEU A 114 -9.13 -3.10 -7.34
C LEU A 114 -9.95 -2.15 -6.45
N ASP A 115 -10.68 -1.20 -7.04
CA ASP A 115 -11.58 -0.31 -6.30
C ASP A 115 -12.69 -1.11 -5.59
N LEU A 116 -13.25 -2.12 -6.26
CA LEU A 116 -14.24 -3.01 -5.68
C LEU A 116 -13.64 -3.82 -4.53
N THR A 117 -12.48 -4.46 -4.72
CA THR A 117 -11.85 -5.27 -3.67
C THR A 117 -11.45 -4.43 -2.45
N ILE A 118 -10.96 -3.20 -2.67
CA ILE A 118 -10.64 -2.27 -1.59
C ILE A 118 -11.89 -1.91 -0.79
N THR A 119 -13.01 -1.64 -1.47
CA THR A 119 -14.28 -1.29 -0.82
C THR A 119 -14.82 -2.48 -0.01
N GLU A 120 -14.81 -3.67 -0.59
CA GLU A 120 -15.24 -4.91 0.08
C GLU A 120 -14.38 -5.21 1.33
N LEU A 121 -13.06 -5.04 1.24
CA LEU A 121 -12.15 -5.21 2.37
C LEU A 121 -12.39 -4.16 3.47
N GLN A 122 -12.67 -2.91 3.10
CA GLN A 122 -13.01 -1.84 4.05
C GLN A 122 -14.32 -2.15 4.79
N ASP A 123 -15.35 -2.58 4.07
CA ASP A 123 -16.63 -2.98 4.66
C ASP A 123 -16.47 -4.21 5.56
N HIS A 124 -15.65 -5.18 5.15
CA HIS A 124 -15.33 -6.36 5.96
C HIS A 124 -14.62 -5.97 7.27
N ILE A 125 -13.61 -5.09 7.20
CA ILE A 125 -12.91 -4.58 8.39
C ILE A 125 -13.86 -3.79 9.30
N ALA A 126 -14.75 -2.97 8.74
CA ALA A 126 -15.73 -2.22 9.52
C ALA A 126 -16.71 -3.16 10.25
N HIS A 127 -17.16 -4.22 9.57
CA HIS A 127 -17.99 -5.25 10.17
C HIS A 127 -17.25 -5.97 11.30
N LEU A 128 -16.01 -6.45 11.08
CA LEU A 128 -15.20 -7.12 12.09
C LEU A 128 -14.90 -6.21 13.30
N ASN A 129 -14.63 -4.93 13.08
CA ASN A 129 -14.44 -3.96 14.17
C ASN A 129 -15.71 -3.83 15.02
N LYS A 130 -16.89 -3.81 14.38
CA LYS A 130 -18.17 -3.75 15.09
C LYS A 130 -18.41 -5.02 15.90
N VAL A 131 -18.04 -6.19 15.36
CA VAL A 131 -18.08 -7.47 16.08
C VAL A 131 -17.14 -7.43 17.29
N ALA A 132 -15.90 -6.94 17.12
CA ALA A 132 -14.94 -6.79 18.20
C ALA A 132 -15.44 -5.84 19.31
N GLU A 133 -16.06 -4.72 18.94
CA GLU A 133 -16.67 -3.77 19.88
C GLU A 133 -17.79 -4.43 20.70
N VAL A 134 -18.69 -5.17 20.03
CA VAL A 134 -19.78 -5.91 20.70
C VAL A 134 -19.20 -6.96 21.66
N LEU A 135 -18.17 -7.70 21.26
CA LEU A 135 -17.51 -8.70 22.10
C LEU A 135 -16.83 -8.08 23.34
N LEU A 136 -16.18 -6.93 23.18
CA LEU A 136 -15.58 -6.18 24.29
C LEU A 136 -16.65 -5.65 25.27
N ASN A 137 -17.76 -5.13 24.74
CA ASN A 137 -18.86 -4.60 25.55
C ASN A 137 -19.61 -5.70 26.32
N LEU A 138 -19.64 -6.95 25.84
CA LEU A 138 -20.18 -8.09 26.58
C LEU A 138 -19.41 -8.39 27.88
N ASN A 139 -18.10 -8.11 27.91
CA ASN A 139 -17.23 -8.37 29.05
C ASN A 139 -17.10 -7.17 30.00
N ASN A 140 -17.82 -6.07 29.74
CA ASN A 140 -17.78 -4.85 30.55
C ASN A 140 -18.59 -5.01 31.86
N ASN A 141 -18.20 -4.32 32.93
CA ASN A 141 -18.84 -4.35 34.25
C ASN A 141 -20.23 -3.67 34.27
N ASP A 142 -20.51 -2.82 33.29
CA ASP A 142 -21.75 -2.05 33.24
C ASP A 142 -22.93 -2.87 32.65
N ILE A 143 -24.04 -2.95 33.39
CA ILE A 143 -25.16 -3.86 33.13
C ILE A 143 -25.94 -3.45 31.88
N GLU A 144 -26.10 -2.14 31.65
CA GLU A 144 -26.82 -1.60 30.50
C GLU A 144 -26.04 -1.80 29.19
N ASN A 145 -24.72 -1.58 29.21
CA ASN A 145 -23.86 -1.86 28.06
C ASN A 145 -23.83 -3.36 27.70
N ARG A 146 -23.86 -4.23 28.71
CA ARG A 146 -23.95 -5.68 28.51
C ARG A 146 -25.29 -6.11 27.89
N ARG A 147 -26.40 -5.44 28.25
CA ARG A 147 -27.72 -5.68 27.65
C ARG A 147 -27.78 -5.23 26.20
N LEU A 148 -27.26 -4.04 25.90
CA LEU A 148 -27.21 -3.51 24.54
C LEU A 148 -26.34 -4.39 23.64
N ALA A 149 -25.16 -4.78 24.13
CA ALA A 149 -24.26 -5.68 23.41
C ALA A 149 -24.89 -7.06 23.15
N ARG A 150 -25.70 -7.60 24.07
CA ARG A 150 -26.46 -8.85 23.82
C ARG A 150 -27.51 -8.71 22.71
N TYR A 151 -28.16 -7.55 22.62
CA TYR A 151 -29.12 -7.27 21.55
C TYR A 151 -28.41 -7.16 20.19
N ASP A 152 -27.31 -6.40 20.13
CA ASP A 152 -26.52 -6.26 18.90
C ASP A 152 -25.87 -7.59 18.47
N TYR A 153 -25.40 -8.40 19.43
CA TYR A 153 -24.87 -9.73 19.18
C TYR A 153 -25.92 -10.67 18.55
N ALA A 154 -27.15 -10.66 19.08
CA ALA A 154 -28.25 -11.45 18.53
C ALA A 154 -28.68 -10.95 17.15
N LYS A 155 -28.66 -9.63 16.92
CA LYS A 155 -28.99 -9.01 15.63
C LYS A 155 -27.99 -9.35 14.53
N MET A 156 -26.73 -9.60 14.87
CA MET A 156 -25.66 -9.98 13.94
C MET A 156 -25.60 -11.48 13.63
N ASN A 157 -26.50 -12.31 14.20
CA ASN A 157 -26.50 -13.77 14.05
C ASN A 157 -25.12 -14.41 14.32
N LEU A 158 -24.35 -13.86 15.28
CA LEU A 158 -23.02 -14.37 15.59
C LEU A 158 -23.12 -15.69 16.36
N THR A 159 -22.37 -16.70 15.92
CA THR A 159 -22.29 -17.99 16.61
C THR A 159 -21.54 -17.82 17.94
N ALA A 160 -22.09 -18.38 19.02
CA ALA A 160 -21.67 -18.23 20.43
C ALA A 160 -20.22 -18.65 20.79
N ALA A 161 -19.35 -18.93 19.80
CA ALA A 161 -18.01 -19.50 19.99
C ALA A 161 -16.86 -18.65 19.42
N ILE A 162 -17.14 -17.48 18.82
CA ILE A 162 -16.08 -16.65 18.21
C ILE A 162 -15.20 -16.04 19.29
N LYS A 163 -13.90 -16.32 19.26
CA LYS A 163 -12.91 -15.71 20.18
C LYS A 163 -12.47 -14.36 19.66
N ILE A 164 -12.28 -13.39 20.56
CA ILE A 164 -11.73 -12.06 20.21
C ILE A 164 -10.38 -12.18 19.49
N GLU A 165 -9.52 -13.12 19.92
CA GLU A 165 -8.22 -13.39 19.29
C GLU A 165 -8.33 -13.80 17.81
N GLU A 166 -9.41 -14.52 17.43
CA GLU A 166 -9.65 -14.92 16.04
C GLU A 166 -10.10 -13.71 15.20
N VAL A 167 -10.97 -12.87 15.76
CA VAL A 167 -11.44 -11.62 15.11
C VAL A 167 -10.28 -10.64 14.93
N GLU A 168 -9.41 -10.48 15.92
CA GLU A 168 -8.23 -9.61 15.82
C GLU A 168 -7.27 -10.08 14.73
N LYS A 169 -7.05 -11.40 14.60
CA LYS A 169 -6.23 -11.98 13.54
C LYS A 169 -6.87 -11.81 12.16
N GLU A 170 -8.20 -11.92 12.06
CA GLU A 170 -8.94 -11.71 10.82
C GLU A 170 -8.92 -10.24 10.38
N ILE A 171 -9.02 -9.30 11.34
CA ILE A 171 -8.82 -7.87 11.08
C ILE A 171 -7.40 -7.62 10.56
N GLU A 172 -6.40 -8.23 11.21
CA GLU A 172 -5.00 -8.04 10.82
C GLU A 172 -4.71 -8.56 9.41
N THR A 173 -5.26 -9.72 9.05
CA THR A 173 -5.13 -10.30 7.70
C THR A 173 -5.85 -9.45 6.67
N SER A 174 -7.09 -9.03 6.93
CA SER A 174 -7.86 -8.13 6.05
C SER A 174 -7.15 -6.78 5.85
N GLN A 175 -6.54 -6.22 6.90
CA GLN A 175 -5.74 -4.99 6.81
C GLN A 175 -4.48 -5.18 5.97
N ASN A 176 -3.84 -6.34 6.04
CA ASN A 176 -2.67 -6.63 5.22
C ASN A 176 -3.05 -6.75 3.74
N GLU A 177 -4.14 -7.46 3.43
CA GLU A 177 -4.71 -7.55 2.08
C GLU A 177 -5.09 -6.17 1.53
N LEU A 178 -5.73 -5.34 2.36
CA LEU A 178 -6.06 -3.96 1.98
C LEU A 178 -4.81 -3.14 1.62
N ASN A 179 -3.72 -3.26 2.39
CA ASN A 179 -2.47 -2.58 2.06
C ASN A 179 -1.88 -3.08 0.74
N ILE A 180 -1.92 -4.39 0.48
CA ILE A 180 -1.44 -4.98 -0.78
C ILE A 180 -2.25 -4.44 -1.97
N SER A 181 -3.59 -4.43 -1.88
CA SER A 181 -4.45 -3.91 -2.94
C SER A 181 -4.23 -2.42 -3.19
N ILE A 182 -3.96 -1.63 -2.15
CA ILE A 182 -3.60 -0.21 -2.29
C ILE A 182 -2.24 -0.05 -3.00
N ASP A 183 -1.25 -0.88 -2.66
CA ASP A 183 0.06 -0.84 -3.31
C ASP A 183 -0.03 -1.21 -4.80
N GLU A 184 -0.85 -2.21 -5.15
CA GLU A 184 -1.15 -2.57 -6.54
C GLU A 184 -1.86 -1.44 -7.30
N TYR A 185 -2.82 -0.78 -6.64
CA TYR A 185 -3.51 0.38 -7.22
C TYR A 185 -2.54 1.53 -7.49
N GLU A 186 -1.63 1.83 -6.56
CA GLU A 186 -0.59 2.85 -6.76
C GLU A 186 0.36 2.47 -7.91
N TYR A 187 0.71 1.20 -8.05
CA TYR A 187 1.51 0.72 -9.17
C TYR A 187 0.83 0.96 -10.53
N LEU A 188 -0.46 0.66 -10.64
CA LEU A 188 -1.22 0.90 -11.86
C LEU A 188 -1.30 2.39 -12.20
N VAL A 189 -1.52 3.27 -11.21
CA VAL A 189 -1.50 4.72 -11.42
C VAL A 189 -0.16 5.18 -11.98
N ARG A 190 0.97 4.72 -11.41
CA ARG A 190 2.31 5.08 -11.92
C ARG A 190 2.56 4.56 -13.34
N ARG A 191 2.02 3.39 -13.67
CA ARG A 191 2.11 2.83 -15.02
C ARG A 191 1.33 3.72 -16.00
N LEU A 192 0.15 4.18 -15.59
CA LEU A 192 -0.68 5.11 -16.37
C LEU A 192 -0.02 6.49 -16.52
N GLU A 193 0.61 7.02 -15.45
CA GLU A 193 1.37 8.27 -15.49
C GLU A 193 2.51 8.20 -16.51
N LYS A 194 3.34 7.15 -16.45
CA LYS A 194 4.42 6.94 -17.43
C LYS A 194 3.90 6.81 -18.86
N PHE A 195 2.74 6.18 -19.03
CA PHE A 195 2.11 6.06 -20.33
C PHE A 195 1.69 7.43 -20.85
N GLY A 196 1.10 8.28 -20.01
CA GLY A 196 0.80 9.69 -20.31
C GLY A 196 2.05 10.51 -20.66
N GLU A 197 3.15 10.36 -19.92
CA GLU A 197 4.42 11.02 -20.20
C GLU A 197 4.97 10.65 -21.60
N ILE A 198 4.97 9.36 -21.94
CA ILE A 198 5.42 8.88 -23.26
C ILE A 198 4.57 9.45 -24.39
N LEU A 199 3.26 9.59 -24.20
CA LEU A 199 2.37 10.22 -25.18
C LEU A 199 2.66 11.71 -25.33
N SER A 200 2.91 12.43 -24.23
CA SER A 200 3.28 13.85 -24.32
C SER A 200 4.63 14.06 -25.01
N ASP A 201 5.62 13.22 -24.74
CA ASP A 201 6.96 13.31 -25.33
C ASP A 201 6.96 12.95 -26.82
N SER A 202 6.18 11.94 -27.22
CA SER A 202 6.05 11.56 -28.64
C SER A 202 5.41 12.70 -29.45
N LYS A 203 4.46 13.42 -28.86
CA LYS A 203 3.80 14.58 -29.47
C LYS A 203 4.76 15.76 -29.69
N ILE A 204 5.66 16.01 -28.74
CA ILE A 204 6.73 17.03 -28.89
C ILE A 204 7.65 16.67 -30.07
N ILE A 205 7.98 15.38 -30.23
CA ILE A 205 8.83 14.89 -31.34
C ILE A 205 8.12 15.01 -32.69
N ASP A 206 6.82 14.75 -32.77
CA ASP A 206 6.07 14.84 -34.03
C ASP A 206 5.84 16.30 -34.46
N THR A 207 5.58 17.19 -33.49
CA THR A 207 5.43 18.63 -33.75
C THR A 207 6.75 19.24 -34.25
N SER A 208 7.87 18.87 -33.64
CA SER A 208 9.20 19.35 -34.05
C SER A 208 9.69 18.75 -35.39
N ARG A 209 9.21 17.57 -35.80
CA ARG A 209 9.45 17.04 -37.15
C ARG A 209 8.66 17.78 -38.23
N ASN A 210 7.44 18.19 -37.94
CA ASN A 210 6.59 18.92 -38.89
C ASN A 210 7.04 20.37 -39.11
N GLU A 211 7.70 20.99 -38.13
CA GLU A 211 8.28 22.34 -38.27
C GLU A 211 9.55 22.38 -39.14
N ILE A 212 10.26 21.26 -39.31
CA ILE A 212 11.53 21.20 -40.06
C ILE A 212 11.30 20.95 -41.58
N GLN A 213 10.05 20.76 -42.03
CA GLN A 213 9.74 20.44 -43.44
C GLN A 213 9.42 21.63 -44.36
N TRP A 214 9.72 22.87 -43.97
CA TRP A 214 9.61 24.03 -44.87
C TRP A 214 10.94 24.79 -44.98
N GLU A 215 11.84 24.30 -45.82
CA GLU A 215 12.89 25.04 -46.56
C GLU A 215 13.43 24.12 -47.68
#